data_AF-A0A6J4Q143-F1
#
_entry.id   AF-A0A6J4Q143-F1
#
_cell.length_a   1.000
_cell.length_b   1.000
_cell.length_c   1.000
_cell.angle_alpha   90.00
_cell.angle_beta   90.00
_cell.angle_gamma   90.00
#
_symmetry.space_group_name_H-M   'P 1'
#
loop_
_entity.id
_entity.type
_entity.pdbx_description
1 polymer ?
#
loop_
_entity_poly.entity_id
_entity_poly.type
_entity_poly.pdbx_seq_one_letter_code
_entity_poly.pdbx_strand_id
1 'polypeptide(L)'
;MSEIIDKGSWLFAAVAVLLVSVAFYATVNAKLQAAYAIPNFYEFYQPDFYGGEESAAQYEKALTDYQKTMAQRQIIPVVGDSFFHFFSFEPGGFFQPLLSLSIFYVPAVILLIGFFGGAGGFNLILGRDYGTLAVCSLMAWAAAHLPFALAGIALSSLAVSPLVYFSMWLASSVLFGVLMVFALRVVFGAKYGTAVLVVGAAWLAFSLGMYVFRYVSPWLFSPFLLVYAYIYFGGRLSGEVSGFGNALRQKQNFKRFLHNATVNPKDADAHVQLALIYLQRKQEAKALEHLNKAVEIDAGEIDANYELGKIAKQNKDLQKALNHFSVVVEQNDKHALSEIWREIGATYLAANMLDEAREALEKFVERRAFDPEGLYYLGSVFKAQGESDKARETFDQAIESARGSPDFRRRELRHWSKLAQKEI
;
A
#
# COMPACT_ATOMS: atom_id res chain seq x y z
N MET A 1 -19.20 11.92 -2.82
CA MET A 1 -19.12 10.45 -2.88
C MET A 1 -18.03 10.05 -1.90
N SER A 2 -18.38 9.26 -0.87
CA SER A 2 -18.01 9.45 0.55
C SER A 2 -16.55 9.26 0.96
N GLU A 3 -16.11 10.06 1.95
CA GLU A 3 -14.85 9.97 2.71
C GLU A 3 -14.48 8.56 3.22
N ILE A 4 -15.46 7.66 3.33
CA ILE A 4 -15.29 6.25 3.73
C ILE A 4 -14.46 5.46 2.71
N ILE A 5 -14.54 5.80 1.42
CA ILE A 5 -13.76 5.14 0.35
C ILE A 5 -12.28 5.53 0.43
N ASP A 6 -11.98 6.71 0.97
CA ASP A 6 -10.71 7.40 0.78
C ASP A 6 -9.70 7.22 1.92
N LYS A 7 -10.13 6.90 3.16
CA LYS A 7 -9.22 6.88 4.33
C LYS A 7 -8.93 5.51 4.97
N GLY A 8 -9.54 4.41 4.49
CA GLY A 8 -9.34 3.07 5.11
C GLY A 8 -9.92 1.87 4.36
N SER A 9 -10.24 2.01 3.07
CA SER A 9 -11.10 1.04 2.36
C SER A 9 -10.46 -0.32 2.08
N TRP A 10 -9.14 -0.43 1.89
CA TRP A 10 -8.50 -1.73 1.65
C TRP A 10 -8.53 -2.65 2.86
N LEU A 11 -8.15 -2.14 4.03
CA LEU A 11 -8.21 -2.90 5.27
C LEU A 11 -9.65 -3.23 5.65
N PHE A 12 -10.55 -2.25 5.53
CA PHE A 12 -11.97 -2.49 5.74
C PHE A 12 -12.52 -3.54 4.77
N ALA A 13 -12.16 -3.49 3.48
CA ALA A 13 -12.60 -4.46 2.49
C ALA A 13 -12.02 -5.85 2.70
N ALA A 14 -10.74 -5.94 3.05
CA ALA A 14 -10.13 -7.20 3.41
C ALA A 14 -10.80 -7.80 4.65
N VAL A 15 -11.01 -7.02 5.71
CA VAL A 15 -11.68 -7.48 6.94
C VAL A 15 -13.13 -7.88 6.66
N ALA A 16 -13.87 -7.09 5.89
CA ALA A 16 -15.25 -7.40 5.51
C ALA A 16 -15.33 -8.71 4.72
N VAL A 17 -14.47 -8.90 3.72
CA VAL A 17 -14.39 -10.16 2.95
C VAL A 17 -14.05 -11.33 3.86
N LEU A 18 -13.10 -11.17 4.78
CA LEU A 18 -12.74 -12.24 5.71
C LEU A 18 -13.89 -12.61 6.63
N LEU A 19 -14.51 -11.65 7.29
CA LEU A 19 -15.64 -11.90 8.19
C LEU A 19 -16.82 -12.53 7.46
N VAL A 20 -17.17 -12.00 6.28
CA VAL A 20 -18.25 -12.55 5.45
C VAL A 20 -17.89 -13.95 4.95
N SER A 21 -16.65 -14.18 4.53
CA SER A 21 -16.22 -15.51 4.04
C SER A 21 -16.20 -16.53 5.17
N VAL A 22 -15.82 -16.16 6.40
CA VAL A 22 -15.92 -17.02 7.59
C VAL A 22 -17.38 -17.32 7.93
N ALA A 23 -18.26 -16.32 7.94
CA ALA A 23 -19.67 -16.51 8.25
C ALA A 23 -20.38 -17.36 7.18
N PHE A 24 -20.13 -17.07 5.90
CA PHE A 24 -20.65 -17.83 4.77
C PHE A 24 -20.10 -19.26 4.76
N TYR A 25 -18.84 -19.43 5.17
CA TYR A 25 -18.25 -20.73 5.36
C TYR A 25 -19.01 -21.55 6.42
N ALA A 26 -19.11 -21.01 7.63
CA ALA A 26 -19.69 -21.70 8.78
C ALA A 26 -21.17 -22.09 8.59
N THR A 27 -21.87 -21.43 7.67
CA THR A 27 -23.33 -21.55 7.50
C THR A 27 -23.72 -22.30 6.25
N VAL A 28 -23.22 -21.90 5.08
CA VAL A 28 -23.59 -22.48 3.78
C VAL A 28 -22.58 -23.54 3.36
N ASN A 29 -21.29 -23.18 3.29
CA ASN A 29 -20.28 -24.08 2.77
C ASN A 29 -20.06 -25.30 3.67
N ALA A 30 -20.12 -25.15 4.99
CA ALA A 30 -19.99 -26.26 5.93
C ALA A 30 -21.10 -27.30 5.74
N LYS A 31 -22.33 -26.87 5.44
CA LYS A 31 -23.46 -27.77 5.14
C LYS A 31 -23.27 -28.47 3.80
N LEU A 32 -22.75 -27.76 2.79
CA LEU A 32 -22.40 -28.34 1.50
C LEU A 32 -21.26 -29.35 1.60
N GLN A 33 -20.21 -29.03 2.36
CA GLN A 33 -19.11 -29.93 2.65
C GLN A 33 -19.62 -31.19 3.36
N ALA A 34 -20.44 -31.05 4.40
CA ALA A 34 -20.98 -32.20 5.13
C ALA A 34 -21.88 -33.09 4.24
N ALA A 35 -22.62 -32.51 3.30
CA ALA A 35 -23.55 -33.25 2.45
C ALA A 35 -22.87 -33.92 1.25
N TYR A 36 -21.86 -33.26 0.66
CA TYR A 36 -21.36 -33.61 -0.66
C TYR A 36 -19.85 -33.89 -0.70
N ALA A 37 -19.08 -33.71 0.37
CA ALA A 37 -17.63 -33.96 0.36
C ALA A 37 -17.30 -35.42 0.00
N ILE A 38 -16.19 -35.60 -0.71
CA ILE A 38 -15.64 -36.92 -1.02
C ILE A 38 -14.83 -37.38 0.21
N PRO A 39 -15.22 -38.47 0.88
CA PRO A 39 -14.45 -38.99 2.02
C PRO A 39 -13.06 -39.40 1.56
N ASN A 40 -12.04 -39.14 2.38
CA ASN A 40 -10.70 -39.68 2.12
C ASN A 40 -10.62 -41.12 2.63
N PHE A 41 -10.05 -42.04 1.85
CA PHE A 41 -9.85 -43.42 2.31
C PHE A 41 -9.05 -43.50 3.61
N TYR A 42 -8.11 -42.58 3.83
CA TYR A 42 -7.32 -42.47 5.06
C TYR A 42 -8.15 -42.10 6.31
N GLU A 43 -9.41 -41.66 6.16
CA GLU A 43 -10.33 -41.50 7.30
C GLU A 43 -10.84 -42.85 7.82
N PHE A 44 -10.87 -43.88 6.96
CA PHE A 44 -11.32 -45.23 7.28
C PHE A 44 -10.17 -46.17 7.62
N TYR A 45 -8.97 -45.89 7.09
CA TYR A 45 -7.79 -46.73 7.27
C TYR A 45 -6.60 -45.92 7.78
N GLN A 46 -6.16 -46.23 9.01
CA GLN A 46 -4.89 -45.75 9.54
C GLN A 46 -3.86 -46.89 9.44
N PRO A 47 -2.80 -46.74 8.63
CA PRO A 47 -1.81 -47.80 8.47
C PRO A 47 -0.98 -47.96 9.76
N ASP A 48 -1.01 -49.17 10.33
CA ASP A 48 -0.10 -49.57 11.40
C ASP A 48 1.33 -49.75 10.85
N PHE A 49 2.28 -48.99 11.40
CA PHE A 49 3.68 -49.01 10.96
C PHE A 49 4.41 -50.35 11.21
N TYR A 50 3.87 -51.20 12.08
CA TYR A 50 4.39 -52.53 12.42
C TYR A 50 3.42 -53.60 11.91
N GLY A 51 3.40 -53.81 10.59
CA GLY A 51 2.42 -54.66 9.92
C GLY A 51 2.43 -56.12 10.38
N GLY A 52 1.23 -56.64 10.67
CA GLY A 52 0.92 -58.06 10.89
C GLY A 52 -0.39 -58.47 10.19
N GLU A 53 -0.83 -59.73 10.33
CA GLU A 53 -2.07 -60.24 9.69
C GLU A 53 -3.33 -59.44 10.06
N GLU A 54 -3.38 -58.84 11.25
CA GLU A 54 -4.48 -57.95 11.68
C GLU A 54 -4.60 -56.67 10.82
N SER A 55 -3.50 -56.22 10.20
CA SER A 55 -3.49 -55.02 9.33
C SER A 55 -4.21 -55.27 7.99
N ALA A 56 -4.14 -56.49 7.46
CA ALA A 56 -4.84 -56.86 6.22
C ALA A 56 -6.36 -56.92 6.42
N ALA A 57 -6.81 -57.48 7.55
CA ALA A 57 -8.23 -57.53 7.90
C ALA A 57 -8.81 -56.12 8.18
N GLN A 58 -8.04 -55.24 8.81
CA GLN A 58 -8.42 -53.83 8.99
C GLN A 58 -8.55 -53.09 7.67
N TYR A 59 -7.64 -53.31 6.72
CA TYR A 59 -7.71 -52.71 5.39
C TYR A 59 -8.97 -53.13 4.63
N GLU A 60 -9.29 -54.43 4.62
CA GLU A 60 -10.46 -54.96 3.92
C GLU A 60 -11.77 -54.42 4.51
N LYS A 61 -11.84 -54.32 5.84
CA LYS A 61 -12.96 -53.68 6.53
C LYS A 61 -13.08 -52.20 6.17
N ALA A 62 -11.97 -51.45 6.20
CA ALA A 62 -11.94 -50.05 5.84
C ALA A 62 -12.34 -49.80 4.37
N LEU A 63 -11.93 -50.69 3.46
CA LEU A 63 -12.33 -50.65 2.05
C LEU A 63 -13.83 -50.88 1.88
N THR A 64 -14.40 -51.83 2.61
CA THR A 64 -15.83 -52.12 2.60
C THR A 64 -16.64 -50.93 3.14
N ASP A 65 -16.21 -50.36 4.26
CA ASP A 65 -16.86 -49.19 4.88
C ASP A 65 -16.76 -47.96 3.95
N TYR A 66 -15.60 -47.73 3.36
CA TYR A 66 -15.38 -46.67 2.37
C TYR A 66 -16.30 -46.82 1.15
N GLN A 67 -16.37 -48.02 0.56
CA GLN A 67 -17.24 -48.31 -0.59
C GLN A 67 -18.72 -48.09 -0.24
N LYS A 68 -19.15 -48.52 0.95
CA LYS A 68 -20.51 -48.33 1.44
C LYS A 68 -20.85 -46.85 1.61
N THR A 69 -19.95 -46.06 2.19
CA THR A 69 -20.14 -44.61 2.33
C THR A 69 -20.17 -43.91 0.96
N MET A 70 -19.30 -44.31 0.03
CA MET A 70 -19.32 -43.79 -1.35
C MET A 70 -20.63 -44.12 -2.09
N ALA A 71 -21.19 -45.31 -1.87
CA ALA A 71 -22.47 -45.72 -2.49
C ALA A 71 -23.69 -44.98 -1.93
N GLN A 72 -23.63 -44.52 -0.67
CA GLN A 72 -24.72 -43.80 0.00
C GLN A 72 -24.61 -42.27 -0.08
N ARG A 73 -23.51 -41.77 -0.64
CA ARG A 73 -23.22 -40.34 -0.74
C ARG A 73 -24.16 -39.64 -1.72
N GLN A 74 -24.58 -38.43 -1.37
CA GLN A 74 -25.32 -37.55 -2.26
C GLN A 74 -24.37 -36.92 -3.28
N ILE A 75 -24.78 -36.86 -4.55
CA ILE A 75 -24.00 -36.26 -5.64
C ILE A 75 -24.64 -34.92 -6.02
N ILE A 76 -23.82 -33.92 -6.33
CA ILE A 76 -24.33 -32.63 -6.83
C ILE A 76 -24.95 -32.86 -8.21
N PRO A 77 -26.22 -32.46 -8.42
CA PRO A 77 -26.88 -32.61 -9.71
C PRO A 77 -26.11 -31.83 -10.80
N VAL A 78 -26.09 -32.38 -12.02
CA VAL A 78 -25.43 -31.82 -13.23
C VAL A 78 -23.90 -31.91 -13.26
N VAL A 79 -23.19 -31.61 -12.17
CA VAL A 79 -21.72 -31.45 -12.21
C VAL A 79 -20.94 -32.65 -11.63
N GLY A 80 -21.57 -33.49 -10.82
CA GLY A 80 -20.93 -34.67 -10.26
C GLY A 80 -19.74 -34.36 -9.35
N ASP A 81 -18.80 -35.29 -9.24
CA ASP A 81 -17.65 -35.21 -8.34
C ASP A 81 -16.52 -34.29 -8.84
N SER A 82 -16.50 -33.99 -10.14
CA SER A 82 -15.54 -33.05 -10.73
C SER A 82 -15.67 -31.63 -10.15
N PHE A 83 -16.83 -31.27 -9.61
CA PHE A 83 -17.06 -29.98 -8.96
C PHE A 83 -16.11 -29.75 -7.77
N PHE A 84 -15.88 -30.77 -6.94
CA PHE A 84 -15.03 -30.69 -5.74
C PHE A 84 -13.54 -30.53 -6.04
N HIS A 85 -13.12 -30.79 -7.28
CA HIS A 85 -11.74 -30.60 -7.70
C HIS A 85 -11.42 -29.12 -7.88
N PHE A 86 -12.39 -28.30 -8.30
CA PHE A 86 -12.20 -26.85 -8.53
C PHE A 86 -12.82 -25.98 -7.45
N PHE A 87 -13.85 -26.47 -6.75
CA PHE A 87 -14.53 -25.76 -5.68
C PHE A 87 -14.43 -26.59 -4.39
N SER A 88 -13.59 -26.13 -3.46
CA SER A 88 -13.44 -26.74 -2.14
C SER A 88 -14.19 -25.94 -1.09
N PHE A 89 -14.92 -26.62 -0.21
CA PHE A 89 -15.57 -26.04 0.96
C PHE A 89 -14.82 -26.42 2.24
N GLU A 90 -13.48 -26.37 2.23
CA GLU A 90 -12.64 -26.74 3.37
C GLU A 90 -12.55 -25.65 4.46
N PRO A 91 -12.48 -26.03 5.76
CA PRO A 91 -12.51 -25.09 6.90
C PRO A 91 -11.36 -24.10 6.97
N GLY A 92 -10.19 -24.46 6.43
CA GLY A 92 -9.00 -23.60 6.40
C GLY A 92 -8.99 -22.56 5.28
N GLY A 93 -10.03 -22.53 4.43
CA GLY A 93 -10.03 -21.77 3.18
C GLY A 93 -10.52 -20.32 3.27
N PHE A 94 -10.80 -19.77 4.45
CA PHE A 94 -11.47 -18.46 4.55
C PHE A 94 -10.65 -17.26 4.04
N PHE A 95 -9.31 -17.39 3.94
CA PHE A 95 -8.45 -16.41 3.26
C PHE A 95 -8.36 -16.61 1.73
N GLN A 96 -8.77 -17.78 1.21
CA GLN A 96 -8.65 -18.10 -0.21
C GLN A 96 -9.45 -17.12 -1.07
N PRO A 97 -10.71 -16.73 -0.76
CA PRO A 97 -11.41 -15.72 -1.55
C PRO A 97 -10.67 -14.38 -1.63
N LEU A 98 -10.12 -13.91 -0.51
CA LEU A 98 -9.35 -12.66 -0.44
C LEU A 98 -8.12 -12.71 -1.37
N LEU A 99 -7.34 -13.78 -1.27
CA LEU A 99 -6.12 -13.96 -2.06
C LEU A 99 -6.42 -14.24 -3.54
N SER A 100 -7.40 -15.09 -3.84
CA SER A 100 -7.85 -15.41 -5.20
C SER A 100 -8.40 -14.17 -5.90
N LEU A 101 -9.19 -13.34 -5.22
CA LEU A 101 -9.68 -12.09 -5.79
C LEU A 101 -8.53 -11.13 -6.12
N SER A 102 -7.58 -10.99 -5.19
CA SER A 102 -6.50 -10.01 -5.31
C SER A 102 -5.44 -10.43 -6.34
N ILE A 103 -5.01 -11.69 -6.31
CA ILE A 103 -3.83 -12.16 -7.06
C ILE A 103 -4.21 -12.74 -8.43
N PHE A 104 -5.41 -13.33 -8.56
CA PHE A 104 -5.83 -13.98 -9.80
C PHE A 104 -6.95 -13.22 -10.51
N TYR A 105 -8.07 -12.98 -9.83
CA TYR A 105 -9.26 -12.42 -10.46
C TYR A 105 -9.05 -10.99 -10.96
N VAL A 106 -8.57 -10.08 -10.11
CA VAL A 106 -8.39 -8.66 -10.47
C VAL A 106 -7.38 -8.49 -11.62
N PRO A 107 -6.18 -9.12 -11.58
CA PRO A 107 -5.25 -9.07 -12.71
C PRO A 107 -5.84 -9.68 -13.99
N ALA A 108 -6.59 -10.78 -13.89
CA ALA A 108 -7.25 -11.37 -15.06
C ALA A 108 -8.30 -10.43 -15.66
N VAL A 109 -9.11 -9.78 -14.83
CA VAL A 109 -10.07 -8.75 -15.27
C VAL A 109 -9.36 -7.61 -15.98
N ILE A 110 -8.24 -7.12 -15.44
CA ILE A 110 -7.44 -6.03 -16.05
C ILE A 110 -6.85 -6.46 -17.39
N LEU A 111 -6.34 -7.68 -17.48
CA LEU A 111 -5.82 -8.25 -18.72
C LEU A 111 -6.92 -8.37 -19.77
N LEU A 112 -8.06 -8.96 -19.40
CA LEU A 112 -9.19 -9.19 -20.27
C LEU A 112 -9.86 -7.89 -20.71
N ILE A 113 -9.98 -6.88 -19.83
CA ILE A 113 -10.54 -5.58 -20.21
C ILE A 113 -9.57 -4.78 -21.09
N GLY A 114 -8.26 -4.91 -20.89
CA GLY A 114 -7.27 -4.35 -21.81
C GLY A 114 -7.40 -4.96 -23.21
N PHE A 115 -7.58 -6.29 -23.27
CA PHE A 115 -7.70 -7.04 -24.53
C PHE A 115 -9.04 -6.79 -25.25
N PHE A 116 -10.18 -6.94 -24.57
CA PHE A 116 -11.52 -6.86 -25.17
C PHE A 116 -12.14 -5.45 -25.12
N GLY A 117 -11.70 -4.60 -24.21
CA GLY A 117 -12.26 -3.26 -23.98
C GLY A 117 -11.48 -2.12 -24.62
N GLY A 118 -10.29 -2.39 -25.19
CA GLY A 118 -9.45 -1.35 -25.81
C GLY A 118 -8.90 -0.32 -24.82
N ALA A 119 -8.87 -0.65 -23.52
CA ALA A 119 -8.58 0.28 -22.42
C ALA A 119 -7.08 0.65 -22.25
N GLY A 120 -6.20 0.18 -23.15
CA GLY A 120 -4.75 0.40 -23.11
C GLY A 120 -3.94 -0.82 -22.69
N GLY A 121 -2.62 -0.66 -22.55
CA GLY A 121 -1.71 -1.74 -22.20
C GLY A 121 -1.84 -2.20 -20.75
N PHE A 122 -1.75 -3.52 -20.52
CA PHE A 122 -1.93 -4.17 -19.20
C PHE A 122 -1.16 -3.48 -18.06
N ASN A 123 0.13 -3.20 -18.23
CA ASN A 123 0.96 -2.58 -17.19
C ASN A 123 0.47 -1.20 -16.76
N LEU A 124 -0.06 -0.40 -17.71
CA LEU A 124 -0.58 0.93 -17.42
C LEU A 124 -1.86 0.86 -16.58
N ILE A 125 -2.77 -0.04 -16.98
CA ILE A 125 -4.05 -0.23 -16.28
C ILE A 125 -3.81 -0.85 -14.90
N LEU A 126 -2.89 -1.81 -14.79
CA LEU A 126 -2.52 -2.44 -13.52
C LEU A 126 -1.98 -1.39 -12.53
N GLY A 127 -1.08 -0.52 -12.94
CA GLY A 127 -0.54 0.52 -12.06
C GLY A 127 -1.56 1.60 -11.67
N ARG A 128 -2.52 1.90 -12.55
CA ARG A 128 -3.50 2.99 -12.34
C ARG A 128 -4.74 2.54 -11.57
N ASP A 129 -5.32 1.40 -11.94
CA ASP A 129 -6.71 1.05 -11.60
C ASP A 129 -6.83 -0.22 -10.73
N TYR A 130 -5.73 -0.96 -10.49
CA TYR A 130 -5.75 -2.16 -9.63
C TYR A 130 -6.30 -1.85 -8.23
N GLY A 131 -5.86 -0.74 -7.63
CA GLY A 131 -6.30 -0.28 -6.32
C GLY A 131 -7.82 -0.21 -6.18
N THR A 132 -8.46 0.44 -7.16
CA THR A 132 -9.91 0.64 -7.19
C THR A 132 -10.65 -0.65 -7.50
N LEU A 133 -10.19 -1.40 -8.51
CA LEU A 133 -10.85 -2.62 -8.95
C LEU A 133 -10.80 -3.71 -7.87
N ALA A 134 -9.70 -3.83 -7.14
CA ALA A 134 -9.59 -4.79 -6.05
C ALA A 134 -10.53 -4.43 -4.90
N VAL A 135 -10.61 -3.17 -4.48
CA VAL A 135 -11.59 -2.75 -3.46
C VAL A 135 -13.02 -3.05 -3.93
N CYS A 136 -13.36 -2.73 -5.19
CA CYS A 136 -14.65 -3.07 -5.75
C CYS A 136 -14.93 -4.58 -5.74
N SER A 137 -13.94 -5.39 -6.09
CA SER A 137 -14.07 -6.86 -6.13
C SER A 137 -14.27 -7.43 -4.73
N LEU A 138 -13.50 -6.96 -3.75
CA LEU A 138 -13.65 -7.37 -2.35
C LEU A 138 -15.00 -6.94 -1.78
N MET A 139 -15.41 -5.69 -1.99
CA MET A 139 -16.70 -5.18 -1.54
C MET A 139 -17.87 -5.91 -2.21
N ALA A 140 -17.80 -6.17 -3.52
CA ALA A 140 -18.81 -6.92 -4.25
C ALA A 140 -18.92 -8.36 -3.71
N TRP A 141 -17.79 -9.00 -3.41
CA TRP A 141 -17.78 -10.33 -2.80
C TRP A 141 -18.48 -10.34 -1.45
N ALA A 142 -18.12 -9.41 -0.56
CA ALA A 142 -18.73 -9.28 0.76
C ALA A 142 -20.24 -8.98 0.64
N ALA A 143 -20.63 -8.05 -0.22
CA ALA A 143 -22.03 -7.68 -0.43
C ALA A 143 -22.86 -8.82 -1.02
N ALA A 144 -22.29 -9.61 -1.93
CA ALA A 144 -22.99 -10.71 -2.57
C ALA A 144 -23.21 -11.90 -1.63
N HIS A 145 -22.27 -12.19 -0.72
CA HIS A 145 -22.33 -13.37 0.14
C HIS A 145 -22.99 -13.10 1.51
N LEU A 146 -22.95 -11.85 2.00
CA LEU A 146 -23.48 -11.50 3.31
C LEU A 146 -24.97 -11.87 3.51
N PRO A 147 -25.90 -11.56 2.57
CA PRO A 147 -27.31 -11.92 2.75
C PRO A 147 -27.53 -13.43 2.87
N PHE A 148 -26.76 -14.22 2.11
CA PHE A 148 -26.86 -15.67 2.12
C PHE A 148 -26.19 -16.30 3.33
N ALA A 149 -25.11 -15.68 3.86
CA ALA A 149 -24.55 -16.07 5.14
C ALA A 149 -25.57 -15.88 6.27
N LEU A 150 -26.24 -14.72 6.32
CA LEU A 150 -27.29 -14.44 7.29
C LEU A 150 -28.49 -15.38 7.14
N ALA A 151 -28.93 -15.65 5.91
CA ALA A 151 -29.96 -16.65 5.66
C ALA A 151 -29.53 -18.05 6.12
N GLY A 152 -28.26 -18.43 5.93
CA GLY A 152 -27.71 -19.69 6.42
C GLY A 152 -27.74 -19.80 7.95
N ILE A 153 -27.50 -18.70 8.68
CA ILE A 153 -27.67 -18.66 10.14
C ILE A 153 -29.14 -18.91 10.50
N ALA A 154 -30.07 -18.22 9.85
CA ALA A 154 -31.51 -18.37 10.11
C ALA A 154 -32.02 -19.80 9.81
N LEU A 155 -31.46 -20.46 8.79
CA LEU A 155 -31.82 -21.82 8.39
C LEU A 155 -31.09 -22.92 9.19
N SER A 156 -30.12 -22.55 10.04
CA SER A 156 -29.23 -23.51 10.70
C SER A 156 -29.92 -24.47 11.67
N SER A 157 -31.04 -24.06 12.27
CA SER A 157 -31.88 -24.86 13.17
C SER A 157 -32.95 -25.68 12.45
N LEU A 158 -33.12 -25.47 11.14
CA LEU A 158 -34.12 -26.15 10.33
C LEU A 158 -33.50 -27.31 9.56
N ALA A 159 -34.25 -28.41 9.42
CA ALA A 159 -33.85 -29.57 8.59
C ALA A 159 -34.04 -29.26 7.10
N VAL A 160 -33.18 -28.39 6.56
CA VAL A 160 -33.23 -27.94 5.17
C VAL A 160 -32.38 -28.85 4.29
N SER A 161 -32.89 -29.19 3.09
CA SER A 161 -32.17 -30.01 2.12
C SER A 161 -30.84 -29.36 1.67
N PRO A 162 -29.77 -30.14 1.42
CA PRO A 162 -28.49 -29.62 0.90
C PRO A 162 -28.61 -28.84 -0.42
N LEU A 163 -29.62 -29.14 -1.23
CA LEU A 163 -29.88 -28.45 -2.50
C LEU A 163 -30.23 -26.97 -2.31
N VAL A 164 -30.87 -26.59 -1.20
CA VAL A 164 -31.18 -25.20 -0.90
C VAL A 164 -29.89 -24.42 -0.63
N TYR A 165 -28.98 -24.98 0.18
CA TYR A 165 -27.66 -24.39 0.42
C TYR A 165 -26.85 -24.27 -0.88
N PHE A 166 -26.97 -25.24 -1.78
CA PHE A 166 -26.31 -25.18 -3.10
C PHE A 166 -26.90 -24.06 -3.96
N SER A 167 -28.22 -23.91 -3.94
CA SER A 167 -28.92 -22.83 -4.65
C SER A 167 -28.54 -21.45 -4.11
N MET A 168 -28.40 -21.32 -2.78
CA MET A 168 -27.91 -20.10 -2.13
C MET A 168 -26.48 -19.77 -2.55
N TRP A 169 -25.60 -20.77 -2.60
CA TRP A 169 -24.22 -20.60 -3.05
C TRP A 169 -24.13 -20.18 -4.53
N LEU A 170 -24.96 -20.77 -5.38
CA LEU A 170 -25.01 -20.38 -6.78
C LEU A 170 -25.57 -18.96 -6.95
N ALA A 171 -26.64 -18.63 -6.22
CA ALA A 171 -27.24 -17.31 -6.26
C ALA A 171 -26.29 -16.21 -5.76
N SER A 172 -25.51 -16.46 -4.69
CA SER A 172 -24.50 -15.51 -4.21
C SER A 172 -23.40 -15.31 -5.25
N SER A 173 -22.96 -16.37 -5.91
CA SER A 173 -21.95 -16.32 -6.97
C SER A 173 -22.43 -15.51 -8.19
N VAL A 174 -23.68 -15.72 -8.62
CA VAL A 174 -24.29 -14.95 -9.71
C VAL A 174 -24.43 -13.47 -9.32
N LEU A 175 -24.87 -13.18 -8.09
CA LEU A 175 -24.98 -11.81 -7.59
C LEU A 175 -23.61 -11.09 -7.59
N PHE A 176 -22.55 -11.78 -7.17
CA PHE A 176 -21.18 -11.25 -7.26
C PHE A 176 -20.81 -10.90 -8.71
N GLY A 177 -21.09 -11.80 -9.65
CA GLY A 177 -20.88 -11.53 -11.08
C GLY A 177 -21.63 -10.30 -11.59
N VAL A 178 -22.90 -10.14 -11.21
CA VAL A 178 -23.72 -8.97 -11.57
C VAL A 178 -23.12 -7.67 -11.01
N LEU A 179 -22.74 -7.67 -9.73
CA LEU A 179 -22.09 -6.51 -9.10
C LEU A 179 -20.76 -6.16 -9.80
N MET A 180 -19.99 -7.18 -10.19
CA MET A 180 -18.75 -6.97 -10.92
C MET A 180 -18.98 -6.39 -12.31
N VAL A 181 -20.02 -6.81 -13.03
CA VAL A 181 -20.39 -6.19 -14.31
C VAL A 181 -20.64 -4.69 -14.12
N PHE A 182 -21.40 -4.29 -13.10
CA PHE A 182 -21.60 -2.87 -12.79
C PHE A 182 -20.28 -2.17 -12.43
N ALA A 183 -19.43 -2.80 -11.62
CA ALA A 183 -18.13 -2.25 -11.24
C ALA A 183 -17.25 -1.97 -12.47
N LEU A 184 -17.15 -2.91 -13.42
CA LEU A 184 -16.34 -2.70 -14.63
C LEU A 184 -16.88 -1.58 -15.51
N ARG A 185 -18.20 -1.43 -15.57
CA ARG A 185 -18.81 -0.33 -16.33
C ARG A 185 -18.53 1.02 -15.70
N VAL A 186 -18.54 1.11 -14.37
CA VAL A 186 -18.25 2.35 -13.65
C VAL A 186 -16.76 2.69 -13.69
N VAL A 187 -15.89 1.70 -13.47
CA VAL A 187 -14.44 1.92 -13.38
C VAL A 187 -13.80 2.14 -14.75
N PHE A 188 -14.18 1.35 -15.76
CA PHE A 188 -13.54 1.35 -17.08
C PHE A 188 -14.42 1.88 -18.21
N GLY A 189 -15.68 2.25 -17.95
CA GLY A 189 -16.60 2.67 -19.00
C GLY A 189 -16.97 1.54 -19.97
N ALA A 190 -16.82 0.28 -19.56
CA ALA A 190 -17.03 -0.88 -20.42
C ALA A 190 -18.48 -0.97 -20.95
N LYS A 191 -18.65 -1.49 -22.18
CA LYS A 191 -19.98 -1.89 -22.68
C LYS A 191 -20.48 -3.11 -21.92
N TYR A 192 -21.79 -3.28 -21.80
CA TYR A 192 -22.39 -4.42 -21.10
C TYR A 192 -21.89 -5.77 -21.60
N GLY A 193 -21.87 -5.98 -22.92
CA GLY A 193 -21.39 -7.24 -23.51
C GLY A 193 -19.94 -7.55 -23.14
N THR A 194 -19.06 -6.55 -23.23
CA THR A 194 -17.65 -6.69 -22.83
C THR A 194 -17.52 -6.97 -21.34
N ALA A 195 -18.27 -6.25 -20.48
CA ALA A 195 -18.21 -6.44 -19.04
C ALA A 195 -18.68 -7.85 -18.64
N VAL A 196 -19.78 -8.35 -19.21
CA VAL A 196 -20.27 -9.71 -18.96
C VAL A 196 -19.26 -10.76 -19.42
N LEU A 197 -18.68 -10.59 -20.62
CA LEU A 197 -17.66 -11.50 -21.15
C LEU A 197 -16.42 -11.52 -20.25
N VAL A 198 -15.92 -10.35 -19.84
CA VAL A 198 -14.73 -10.23 -18.98
C VAL A 198 -14.98 -10.88 -17.61
N VAL A 199 -16.13 -10.61 -16.98
CA VAL A 199 -16.47 -11.20 -15.67
C VAL A 199 -16.60 -12.72 -15.78
N GLY A 200 -17.26 -13.23 -16.82
CA GLY A 200 -17.40 -14.66 -17.06
C GLY A 200 -16.06 -15.35 -17.30
N ALA A 201 -15.20 -14.78 -18.13
CA ALA A 201 -13.87 -15.32 -18.40
C ALA A 201 -12.94 -15.24 -17.16
N ALA A 202 -13.03 -14.16 -16.38
CA ALA A 202 -12.24 -14.00 -15.15
C ALA A 202 -12.62 -15.02 -14.06
N TRP A 203 -13.79 -15.64 -14.13
CA TRP A 203 -14.18 -16.71 -13.22
C TRP A 203 -13.23 -17.91 -13.28
N LEU A 204 -12.67 -18.20 -14.45
CA LEU A 204 -11.67 -19.26 -14.62
C LEU A 204 -10.39 -18.96 -13.81
N ALA A 205 -9.95 -17.70 -13.82
CA ALA A 205 -8.80 -17.26 -13.04
C ALA A 205 -9.10 -17.31 -11.53
N PHE A 206 -10.32 -16.93 -11.12
CA PHE A 206 -10.74 -17.03 -9.72
C PHE A 206 -10.76 -18.49 -9.25
N SER A 207 -11.37 -19.41 -10.01
CA SER A 207 -11.39 -20.84 -9.72
C SER A 207 -9.97 -21.43 -9.65
N LEU A 208 -9.07 -21.02 -10.57
CA LEU A 208 -7.65 -21.40 -10.50
C LEU A 208 -7.00 -20.90 -9.21
N GLY A 209 -7.25 -19.64 -8.82
CA GLY A 209 -6.76 -19.09 -7.56
C GLY A 209 -7.23 -19.90 -6.35
N MET A 210 -8.52 -20.25 -6.29
CA MET A 210 -9.08 -21.08 -5.23
C MET A 210 -8.40 -22.45 -5.15
N TYR A 211 -8.15 -23.09 -6.30
CA TYR A 211 -7.43 -24.35 -6.37
C TYR A 211 -5.97 -24.22 -5.90
N VAL A 212 -5.23 -23.22 -6.39
CA VAL A 212 -3.83 -22.99 -6.01
C VAL A 212 -3.72 -22.72 -4.51
N PHE A 213 -4.54 -21.81 -3.97
CA PHE A 213 -4.47 -21.46 -2.56
C PHE A 213 -4.94 -22.58 -1.63
N ARG A 214 -5.69 -23.58 -2.10
CA ARG A 214 -5.96 -24.80 -1.32
C ARG A 214 -4.68 -25.50 -0.88
N TYR A 215 -3.68 -25.59 -1.77
CA TYR A 215 -2.42 -26.25 -1.49
C TYR A 215 -1.38 -25.31 -0.88
N VAL A 216 -1.43 -24.02 -1.23
CA VAL A 216 -0.41 -23.04 -0.84
C VAL A 216 -0.73 -22.33 0.48
N SER A 217 -2.02 -22.17 0.85
CA SER A 217 -2.40 -21.44 2.06
C SER A 217 -1.81 -22.00 3.36
N PRO A 218 -1.70 -23.32 3.59
CA PRO A 218 -1.08 -23.85 4.81
C PRO A 218 0.38 -23.39 5.00
N TRP A 219 1.09 -23.17 3.89
CA TRP A 219 2.49 -22.74 3.89
C TRP A 219 2.62 -21.23 4.02
N LEU A 220 1.77 -20.46 3.32
CA LEU A 220 1.76 -18.98 3.36
C LEU A 220 1.49 -18.44 4.77
N PHE A 221 0.64 -19.12 5.53
CA PHE A 221 0.28 -18.72 6.90
C PHE A 221 1.03 -19.52 7.96
N SER A 222 2.12 -20.20 7.59
CA SER A 222 3.02 -20.80 8.56
C SER A 222 3.53 -19.72 9.52
N PRO A 223 3.44 -19.89 10.85
CA PRO A 223 3.96 -18.94 11.83
C PRO A 223 5.43 -18.58 11.56
N PHE A 224 6.23 -19.54 11.09
CA PHE A 224 7.63 -19.32 10.72
C PHE A 224 7.78 -18.46 9.47
N LEU A 225 6.94 -18.67 8.45
CA LEU A 225 6.99 -17.88 7.21
C LEU A 225 6.48 -16.46 7.46
N LEU A 226 5.47 -16.28 8.31
CA LEU A 226 4.99 -14.96 8.72
C LEU A 226 6.02 -14.21 9.56
N VAL A 227 6.72 -14.89 10.49
CA VAL A 227 7.83 -14.29 11.25
C VAL A 227 8.99 -13.96 10.33
N TYR A 228 9.37 -14.85 9.42
CA TYR A 228 10.42 -14.60 8.44
C TYR A 228 10.06 -13.43 7.52
N ALA A 229 8.81 -13.39 7.03
CA ALA A 229 8.30 -12.28 6.24
C ALA A 229 8.27 -10.98 7.05
N TYR A 230 7.91 -11.02 8.33
CA TYR A 230 7.97 -9.86 9.21
C TYR A 230 9.41 -9.40 9.48
N ILE A 231 10.38 -10.29 9.64
CA ILE A 231 11.78 -9.90 9.86
C ILE A 231 12.37 -9.33 8.57
N TYR A 232 12.15 -10.00 7.43
CA TYR A 232 12.74 -9.63 6.15
C TYR A 232 12.04 -8.43 5.52
N PHE A 233 10.72 -8.41 5.56
CA PHE A 233 9.91 -7.34 4.99
C PHE A 233 9.42 -6.34 6.03
N GLY A 234 9.38 -6.59 7.33
CA GLY A 234 8.85 -5.62 8.31
C GLY A 234 9.63 -4.30 8.35
N GLY A 235 10.94 -4.33 8.11
CA GLY A 235 11.74 -3.11 7.91
C GLY A 235 11.47 -2.38 6.59
N ARG A 236 10.99 -3.09 5.56
CA ARG A 236 10.79 -2.60 4.19
C ARG A 236 9.34 -2.22 3.87
N LEU A 237 8.39 -3.08 4.23
CA LEU A 237 6.94 -2.86 4.17
C LEU A 237 6.50 -1.74 5.11
N SER A 238 7.13 -1.55 6.28
CA SER A 238 6.86 -0.37 7.12
C SER A 238 7.08 0.94 6.34
N GLY A 239 8.16 1.03 5.55
CA GLY A 239 8.47 2.17 4.69
C GLY A 239 7.66 2.23 3.38
N GLU A 240 7.39 1.10 2.73
CA GLU A 240 6.68 1.07 1.45
C GLU A 240 5.14 1.13 1.60
N VAL A 241 4.57 0.53 2.64
CA VAL A 241 3.13 0.64 2.98
C VAL A 241 2.80 2.06 3.49
N SER A 242 3.70 2.66 4.27
CA SER A 242 3.61 4.09 4.58
C SER A 242 3.79 4.94 3.31
N GLY A 243 4.66 4.56 2.38
CA GLY A 243 4.82 5.20 1.06
C GLY A 243 3.54 5.21 0.22
N PHE A 244 2.81 4.09 0.14
CA PHE A 244 1.54 4.01 -0.59
C PHE A 244 0.44 4.85 0.06
N GLY A 245 0.33 4.80 1.40
CA GLY A 245 -0.56 5.67 2.16
C GLY A 245 -0.21 7.15 1.98
N ASN A 246 1.08 7.49 1.96
CA ASN A 246 1.58 8.85 1.76
C ASN A 246 1.25 9.38 0.36
N ALA A 247 1.36 8.55 -0.69
CA ALA A 247 1.00 8.95 -2.05
C ALA A 247 -0.50 9.26 -2.19
N LEU A 248 -1.36 8.42 -1.59
CA LEU A 248 -2.80 8.67 -1.56
C LEU A 248 -3.17 9.89 -0.71
N ARG A 249 -2.54 10.04 0.46
CA ARG A 249 -2.72 11.20 1.35
C ARG A 249 -2.24 12.49 0.68
N GLN A 250 -1.14 12.48 -0.06
CA GLN A 250 -0.68 13.61 -0.87
C GLN A 250 -1.69 13.97 -1.96
N LYS A 251 -2.29 12.98 -2.64
CA LYS A 251 -3.33 13.22 -3.65
C LYS A 251 -4.60 13.85 -3.04
N GLN A 252 -4.99 13.40 -1.85
CA GLN A 252 -6.13 13.96 -1.11
C GLN A 252 -5.83 15.37 -0.58
N ASN A 253 -4.68 15.56 0.05
CA ASN A 253 -4.22 16.86 0.52
C ASN A 253 -4.18 17.85 -0.65
N PHE A 254 -3.64 17.45 -1.80
CA PHE A 254 -3.63 18.27 -3.01
C PHE A 254 -5.05 18.71 -3.42
N LYS A 255 -6.01 17.78 -3.48
CA LYS A 255 -7.41 18.13 -3.80
C LYS A 255 -8.01 19.08 -2.76
N ARG A 256 -7.73 18.86 -1.47
CA ARG A 256 -8.24 19.70 -0.38
C ARG A 256 -7.68 21.11 -0.47
N PHE A 257 -6.36 21.25 -0.59
CA PHE A 257 -5.74 22.57 -0.69
C PHE A 257 -6.09 23.29 -2.00
N LEU A 258 -6.27 22.54 -3.10
CA LEU A 258 -6.78 23.11 -4.34
C LEU A 258 -8.20 23.66 -4.15
N HIS A 259 -9.08 22.91 -3.48
CA HIS A 259 -10.43 23.37 -3.18
C HIS A 259 -10.43 24.58 -2.22
N ASN A 260 -9.58 24.57 -1.19
CA ASN A 260 -9.46 25.69 -0.27
C ASN A 260 -8.98 26.95 -0.99
N ALA A 261 -7.96 26.85 -1.85
CA ALA A 261 -7.46 27.97 -2.64
C ALA A 261 -8.49 28.48 -3.67
N THR A 262 -9.43 27.65 -4.12
CA THR A 262 -10.52 28.10 -5.02
C THR A 262 -11.69 28.72 -4.27
N VAL A 263 -12.04 28.20 -3.09
CA VAL A 263 -13.15 28.71 -2.27
C VAL A 263 -12.74 29.95 -1.49
N ASN A 264 -11.51 29.98 -0.97
CA ASN A 264 -10.90 31.13 -0.31
C ASN A 264 -9.55 31.46 -0.98
N PRO A 265 -9.55 32.29 -2.04
CA PRO A 265 -8.32 32.71 -2.71
C PRO A 265 -7.37 33.56 -1.86
N LYS A 266 -7.75 33.94 -0.64
CA LYS A 266 -6.93 34.73 0.30
C LYS A 266 -6.38 33.89 1.46
N ASP A 267 -6.28 32.58 1.28
CA ASP A 267 -5.71 31.65 2.25
C ASP A 267 -4.23 31.38 1.91
N ALA A 268 -3.30 32.10 2.57
CA ALA A 268 -1.86 31.98 2.33
C ALA A 268 -1.36 30.54 2.56
N ASP A 269 -1.80 29.89 3.65
CA ASP A 269 -1.45 28.50 3.99
C ASP A 269 -1.83 27.53 2.88
N ALA A 270 -3.04 27.66 2.31
CA ALA A 270 -3.48 26.80 1.22
C ALA A 270 -2.57 26.94 -0.02
N HIS A 271 -2.13 28.17 -0.32
CA HIS A 271 -1.19 28.46 -1.39
C HIS A 271 0.20 27.86 -1.13
N VAL A 272 0.74 27.99 0.09
CA VAL A 272 2.01 27.35 0.50
C VAL A 272 1.94 25.83 0.34
N GLN A 273 0.89 25.20 0.87
CA GLN A 273 0.76 23.75 0.82
C GLN A 273 0.63 23.22 -0.61
N LEU A 274 -0.05 23.96 -1.50
CA LEU A 274 -0.07 23.64 -2.94
C LEU A 274 1.32 23.73 -3.55
N ALA A 275 2.07 24.79 -3.24
CA ALA A 275 3.41 24.97 -3.75
C ALA A 275 4.36 23.85 -3.32
N LEU A 276 4.34 23.45 -2.04
CA LEU A 276 5.14 22.34 -1.53
C LEU A 276 4.86 21.03 -2.29
N ILE A 277 3.58 20.75 -2.61
CA ILE A 277 3.21 19.59 -3.43
C ILE A 277 3.73 19.72 -4.87
N TYR A 278 3.70 20.92 -5.45
CA TYR A 278 4.30 21.16 -6.78
C TYR A 278 5.82 21.00 -6.78
N LEU A 279 6.53 21.46 -5.74
CA LEU A 279 7.97 21.23 -5.57
C LEU A 279 8.29 19.75 -5.47
N GLN A 280 7.53 18.98 -4.69
CA GLN A 280 7.68 17.53 -4.60
C GLN A 280 7.50 16.84 -5.96
N ARG A 281 6.62 17.38 -6.81
CA ARG A 281 6.38 16.91 -8.19
C ARG A 281 7.38 17.48 -9.21
N LYS A 282 8.41 18.21 -8.76
CA LYS A 282 9.40 18.90 -9.60
C LYS A 282 8.78 19.90 -10.59
N GLN A 283 7.62 20.48 -10.24
CA GLN A 283 6.92 21.50 -11.03
C GLN A 283 7.19 22.90 -10.44
N GLU A 284 8.44 23.33 -10.49
CA GLU A 284 8.92 24.55 -9.82
C GLU A 284 8.18 25.81 -10.27
N ALA A 285 7.88 25.98 -11.57
CA ALA A 285 7.17 27.15 -12.07
C ALA A 285 5.79 27.35 -11.43
N LYS A 286 5.04 26.25 -11.22
CA LYS A 286 3.73 26.30 -10.53
C LYS A 286 3.90 26.54 -9.04
N ALA A 287 4.94 25.97 -8.43
CA ALA A 287 5.24 26.24 -7.04
C ALA A 287 5.52 27.73 -6.82
N LEU A 288 6.34 28.36 -7.67
CA LEU A 288 6.63 29.78 -7.61
C LEU A 288 5.36 30.64 -7.74
N GLU A 289 4.45 30.31 -8.65
CA GLU A 289 3.17 31.02 -8.78
C GLU A 289 2.39 31.01 -7.45
N HIS A 290 2.29 29.85 -6.81
CA HIS A 290 1.56 29.72 -5.55
C HIS A 290 2.31 30.32 -4.36
N LEU A 291 3.64 30.23 -4.30
CA LEU A 291 4.43 30.87 -3.24
C LEU A 291 4.37 32.40 -3.32
N ASN A 292 4.47 32.97 -4.52
CA ASN A 292 4.34 34.42 -4.69
C ASN A 292 2.94 34.89 -4.28
N LYS A 293 1.88 34.16 -4.63
CA LYS A 293 0.52 34.45 -4.14
C LYS A 293 0.42 34.38 -2.62
N ALA A 294 1.08 33.42 -1.98
CA ALA A 294 1.10 33.34 -0.51
C ALA A 294 1.73 34.60 0.11
N VAL A 295 2.88 35.05 -0.41
CA VAL A 295 3.57 36.27 0.06
C VAL A 295 2.80 37.57 -0.31
N GLU A 296 2.04 37.57 -1.40
CA GLU A 296 1.13 38.68 -1.74
C GLU A 296 -0.03 38.80 -0.73
N ILE A 297 -0.52 37.67 -0.21
CA ILE A 297 -1.60 37.60 0.78
C ILE A 297 -1.07 37.94 2.18
N ASP A 298 0.02 37.29 2.57
CA ASP A 298 0.72 37.51 3.83
C ASP A 298 2.23 37.61 3.56
N ALA A 299 2.74 38.83 3.55
CA ALA A 299 4.16 39.12 3.33
C ALA A 299 5.07 38.44 4.37
N GLY A 300 4.50 38.12 5.53
CA GLY A 300 5.16 37.47 6.63
C GLY A 300 5.15 35.94 6.57
N GLU A 301 4.51 35.30 5.60
CA GLU A 301 4.36 33.85 5.61
C GLU A 301 5.72 33.12 5.61
N ILE A 302 6.03 32.43 6.71
CA ILE A 302 7.36 31.90 7.02
C ILE A 302 7.75 30.82 6.02
N ASP A 303 6.86 29.85 5.79
CA ASP A 303 7.13 28.72 4.90
C ASP A 303 7.26 29.18 3.45
N ALA A 304 6.47 30.19 3.05
CA ALA A 304 6.54 30.76 1.71
C ALA A 304 7.90 31.45 1.46
N ASN A 305 8.31 32.32 2.37
CA ASN A 305 9.59 33.02 2.28
C ASN A 305 10.77 32.04 2.35
N TYR A 306 10.72 31.01 3.19
CA TYR A 306 11.76 29.98 3.25
C TYR A 306 11.93 29.24 1.91
N GLU A 307 10.85 28.78 1.29
CA GLU A 307 10.94 28.07 0.01
C GLU A 307 11.29 29.01 -1.16
N LEU A 308 10.79 30.25 -1.18
CA LEU A 308 11.21 31.25 -2.17
C LEU A 308 12.70 31.56 -2.08
N GLY A 309 13.24 31.67 -0.86
CA GLY A 309 14.67 31.89 -0.65
C GLY A 309 15.51 30.72 -1.16
N LYS A 310 15.09 29.48 -0.91
CA LYS A 310 15.76 28.28 -1.44
C LYS A 310 15.74 28.23 -2.97
N ILE A 311 14.60 28.55 -3.60
CA ILE A 311 14.48 28.60 -5.06
C ILE A 311 15.36 29.72 -5.63
N ALA A 312 15.38 30.90 -5.01
CA ALA A 312 16.26 32.01 -5.41
C ALA A 312 17.74 31.63 -5.33
N LYS A 313 18.16 30.97 -4.24
CA LYS A 313 19.53 30.46 -4.08
C LYS A 313 19.91 29.46 -5.18
N GLN A 314 19.01 28.51 -5.49
CA GLN A 314 19.22 27.54 -6.57
C GLN A 314 19.35 28.23 -7.94
N ASN A 315 18.60 29.30 -8.16
CA ASN A 315 18.68 30.14 -9.35
C ASN A 315 19.87 31.13 -9.34
N LYS A 316 20.73 31.06 -8.32
CA LYS A 316 21.91 31.93 -8.10
C LYS A 316 21.56 33.41 -7.88
N ASP A 317 20.32 33.74 -7.58
CA ASP A 317 19.91 35.07 -7.14
C ASP A 317 20.10 35.18 -5.62
N LEU A 318 21.36 35.33 -5.22
CA LEU A 318 21.78 35.24 -3.81
C LEU A 318 21.23 36.40 -2.97
N GLN A 319 21.14 37.61 -3.55
CA GLN A 319 20.58 38.76 -2.83
C GLN A 319 19.09 38.55 -2.54
N LYS A 320 18.33 38.07 -3.52
CA LYS A 320 16.91 37.77 -3.33
C LYS A 320 16.71 36.63 -2.32
N ALA A 321 17.58 35.62 -2.33
CA ALA A 321 17.55 34.55 -1.35
C ALA A 321 17.71 35.09 0.08
N LEU A 322 18.73 35.94 0.31
CA LEU A 322 18.98 36.57 1.61
C LEU A 322 17.81 37.45 2.06
N ASN A 323 17.19 38.22 1.15
CA ASN A 323 16.03 39.04 1.47
C ASN A 323 14.82 38.21 1.93
N HIS A 324 14.58 37.04 1.32
CA HIS A 324 13.50 36.16 1.78
C HIS A 324 13.85 35.48 3.10
N PHE A 325 15.11 35.06 3.28
CA PHE A 325 15.56 34.45 4.53
C PHE A 325 15.57 35.44 5.71
N SER A 326 15.79 36.74 5.49
CA SER A 326 15.74 37.74 6.55
C SER A 326 14.34 37.86 7.16
N VAL A 327 13.28 37.81 6.34
CA VAL A 327 11.89 37.80 6.81
C VAL A 327 11.63 36.63 7.76
N VAL A 328 12.18 35.45 7.44
CA VAL A 328 12.04 34.24 8.27
C VAL A 328 12.73 34.42 9.64
N VAL A 329 13.95 34.98 9.65
CA VAL A 329 14.71 35.20 10.88
C VAL A 329 14.08 36.27 11.77
N GLU A 330 13.54 37.34 11.18
CA GLU A 330 12.88 38.43 11.90
C GLU A 330 11.65 37.98 12.70
N GLN A 331 10.93 36.97 12.20
CA GLN A 331 9.66 36.54 12.81
C GLN A 331 9.79 35.45 13.86
N ASN A 332 10.81 34.59 13.78
CA ASN A 332 10.90 33.43 14.67
C ASN A 332 12.34 32.99 14.98
N ASP A 333 13.12 33.90 15.57
CA ASP A 333 14.49 33.61 16.01
C ASP A 333 14.56 32.54 17.14
N LYS A 334 13.47 32.38 17.90
CA LYS A 334 13.57 31.79 19.23
C LYS A 334 13.68 30.27 19.30
N HIS A 335 13.13 29.44 18.40
CA HIS A 335 13.27 27.97 18.56
C HIS A 335 13.09 27.09 17.31
N ALA A 336 12.53 27.55 16.17
CA ALA A 336 11.92 26.63 15.20
C ALA A 336 12.71 26.31 13.91
N LEU A 337 13.74 27.07 13.53
CA LEU A 337 14.40 26.91 12.22
C LEU A 337 15.91 27.03 12.34
N SER A 338 16.60 26.12 13.04
CA SER A 338 18.08 26.14 12.96
C SER A 338 18.53 26.02 11.49
N GLU A 339 17.75 25.29 10.71
CA GLU A 339 17.90 25.06 9.29
C GLU A 339 17.99 26.37 8.46
N ILE A 340 17.36 27.48 8.88
CA ILE A 340 17.48 28.77 8.15
C ILE A 340 18.90 29.34 8.23
N TRP A 341 19.58 29.23 9.37
CA TRP A 341 20.94 29.74 9.54
C TRP A 341 21.94 28.99 8.65
N ARG A 342 21.71 27.69 8.44
CA ARG A 342 22.47 26.89 7.48
C ARG A 342 22.23 27.35 6.04
N GLU A 343 20.98 27.62 5.66
CA GLU A 343 20.65 28.13 4.33
C GLU A 343 21.24 29.53 4.08
N ILE A 344 21.17 30.43 5.05
CA ILE A 344 21.79 31.77 5.02
C ILE A 344 23.31 31.65 4.88
N GLY A 345 23.96 30.85 5.73
CA GLY A 345 25.41 30.68 5.68
C GLY A 345 25.91 30.05 4.38
N ALA A 346 25.19 29.05 3.86
CA ALA A 346 25.47 28.49 2.54
C ALA A 346 25.28 29.52 1.40
N THR A 347 24.33 30.45 1.56
CA THR A 347 24.09 31.53 0.59
C THR A 347 25.20 32.57 0.63
N TYR A 348 25.65 33.00 1.82
CA TYR A 348 26.80 33.89 1.97
C TYR A 348 28.09 33.27 1.45
N LEU A 349 28.32 31.98 1.71
CA LEU A 349 29.47 31.25 1.16
C LEU A 349 29.42 31.26 -0.38
N ALA A 350 28.26 31.01 -0.98
CA ALA A 350 28.08 31.12 -2.43
C ALA A 350 28.28 32.54 -2.97
N ALA A 351 28.01 33.57 -2.15
CA ALA A 351 28.25 34.98 -2.45
C ALA A 351 29.71 35.42 -2.19
N ASN A 352 30.56 34.51 -1.71
CA ASN A 352 31.94 34.78 -1.28
C ASN A 352 32.04 35.82 -0.14
N MET A 353 30.98 35.94 0.67
CA MET A 353 30.91 36.75 1.89
C MET A 353 31.28 35.86 3.08
N LEU A 354 32.59 35.64 3.26
CA LEU A 354 33.10 34.54 4.11
C LEU A 354 32.88 34.79 5.61
N ASP A 355 32.95 36.04 6.06
CA ASP A 355 32.80 36.38 7.47
C ASP A 355 31.34 36.22 7.93
N GLU A 356 30.39 36.68 7.10
CA GLU A 356 28.95 36.51 7.34
C GLU A 356 28.53 35.04 7.22
N ALA A 357 29.13 34.30 6.27
CA ALA A 357 28.90 32.86 6.14
C ALA A 357 29.34 32.11 7.39
N ARG A 358 30.51 32.46 7.94
CA ARG A 358 31.05 31.89 9.17
C ARG A 358 30.11 32.15 10.34
N GLU A 359 29.71 33.41 10.58
CA GLU A 359 28.84 33.77 11.69
C GLU A 359 27.51 33.01 11.65
N ALA A 360 26.88 32.92 10.47
CA ALA A 360 25.63 32.20 10.29
C ALA A 360 25.77 30.69 10.52
N LEU A 361 26.85 30.07 10.06
CA LEU A 361 27.09 28.64 10.24
C LEU A 361 27.54 28.28 11.66
N GLU A 362 28.28 29.16 12.34
CA GLU A 362 28.60 29.00 13.76
C GLU A 362 27.31 29.02 14.60
N LYS A 363 26.39 29.97 14.36
CA LYS A 363 25.05 29.99 14.97
C LYS A 363 24.25 28.70 14.70
N PHE A 364 24.39 28.11 13.52
CA PHE A 364 23.76 26.84 13.19
C PHE A 364 24.36 25.67 14.00
N VAL A 365 25.68 25.55 13.99
CA VAL A 365 26.41 24.44 14.63
C VAL A 365 26.29 24.50 16.16
N GLU A 366 26.19 25.68 16.77
CA GLU A 366 25.87 25.81 18.20
C GLU A 366 24.57 25.09 18.58
N ARG A 367 23.55 25.13 17.72
CA ARG A 367 22.25 24.47 17.93
C ARG A 367 22.24 23.02 17.43
N ARG A 368 23.02 22.72 16.38
CA ARG A 368 23.06 21.43 15.67
C ARG A 368 24.49 20.94 15.48
N ALA A 369 25.20 20.71 16.59
CA ALA A 369 26.62 20.38 16.61
C ALA A 369 27.01 19.15 15.78
N PHE A 370 26.07 18.23 15.53
CA PHE A 370 26.30 16.98 14.80
C PHE A 370 25.54 16.92 13.48
N ASP A 371 25.24 18.04 12.80
CA ASP A 371 24.66 17.99 11.45
C ASP A 371 25.77 17.91 10.38
N PRO A 372 25.88 16.82 9.59
CA PRO A 372 26.96 16.67 8.60
C PRO A 372 26.95 17.73 7.50
N GLU A 373 25.78 18.24 7.15
CA GLU A 373 25.63 19.25 6.10
C GLU A 373 26.13 20.62 6.56
N GLY A 374 25.73 21.08 7.74
CA GLY A 374 26.25 22.33 8.30
C GLY A 374 27.75 22.28 8.59
N LEU A 375 28.26 21.16 9.13
CA LEU A 375 29.70 20.97 9.34
C LEU A 375 30.48 21.03 8.01
N TYR A 376 29.94 20.44 6.93
CA TYR A 376 30.55 20.55 5.61
C TYR A 376 30.61 22.01 5.10
N TYR A 377 29.53 22.78 5.25
CA TYR A 377 29.54 24.19 4.85
C TYR A 377 30.50 25.01 5.71
N LEU A 378 30.54 24.79 7.02
CA LEU A 378 31.48 25.50 7.91
C LEU A 378 32.94 25.18 7.59
N GLY A 379 33.26 23.90 7.33
CA GLY A 379 34.60 23.50 6.86
C GLY A 379 34.96 24.14 5.52
N SER A 380 33.98 24.30 4.63
CA SER A 380 34.17 25.00 3.34
C SER A 380 34.46 26.49 3.51
N VAL A 381 33.83 27.16 4.50
CA VAL A 381 34.15 28.54 4.86
C VAL A 381 35.58 28.65 5.39
N PHE A 382 35.98 27.81 6.36
CA PHE A 382 37.36 27.82 6.88
C PHE A 382 38.39 27.58 5.78
N LYS A 383 38.10 26.66 4.85
CA LYS A 383 38.96 26.41 3.68
C LYS A 383 39.09 27.66 2.81
N ALA A 384 37.98 28.34 2.52
CA ALA A 384 37.97 29.56 1.71
C ALA A 384 38.69 30.74 2.40
N GLN A 385 38.68 30.79 3.74
CA GLN A 385 39.42 31.77 4.55
C GLN A 385 40.93 31.43 4.69
N GLY A 386 41.37 30.26 4.21
CA GLY A 386 42.76 29.79 4.33
C GLY A 386 43.10 29.11 5.66
N GLU A 387 42.12 28.94 6.56
CA GLU A 387 42.26 28.26 7.84
C GLU A 387 42.25 26.72 7.66
N SER A 388 43.29 26.21 7.00
CA SER A 388 43.35 24.81 6.51
C SER A 388 43.25 23.76 7.63
N ASP A 389 43.85 24.03 8.79
CA ASP A 389 43.81 23.10 9.93
C ASP A 389 42.40 22.95 10.49
N LYS A 390 41.69 24.07 10.70
CA LYS A 390 40.29 24.05 11.16
C LYS A 390 39.34 23.47 10.13
N ALA A 391 39.59 23.75 8.84
CA ALA A 391 38.81 23.19 7.75
C ALA A 391 38.86 21.65 7.78
N ARG A 392 40.07 21.09 7.88
CA ARG A 392 40.28 19.64 7.96
C ARG A 392 39.59 19.03 9.17
N GLU A 393 39.78 19.61 10.35
CA GLU A 393 39.12 19.16 11.58
C GLU A 393 37.59 19.15 11.44
N THR A 394 37.02 20.22 10.87
CA THR A 394 35.56 20.34 10.69
C THR A 394 35.04 19.33 9.66
N PHE A 395 35.79 19.07 8.58
CA PHE A 395 35.42 18.03 7.61
C PHE A 395 35.48 16.62 8.22
N ASP A 396 36.47 16.32 9.07
CA ASP A 396 36.54 15.06 9.80
C ASP A 396 35.31 14.88 10.72
N GLN A 397 34.92 15.94 11.46
CA GLN A 397 33.69 15.93 12.25
C GLN A 397 32.43 15.66 11.40
N ALA A 398 32.34 16.24 10.20
CA ALA A 398 31.23 15.97 9.27
C ALA A 398 31.17 14.49 8.84
N ILE A 399 32.33 13.87 8.59
CA ILE A 399 32.46 12.46 8.23
C ILE A 399 32.05 11.56 9.39
N GLU A 400 32.53 11.85 10.60
CA GLU A 400 32.21 11.09 11.81
C GLU A 400 30.73 11.17 12.15
N SER A 401 30.13 12.37 12.09
CA SER A 401 28.71 12.54 12.34
C SER A 401 27.84 11.74 11.34
N ALA A 402 28.20 11.76 10.05
CA ALA A 402 27.48 10.99 9.04
C ALA A 402 27.61 9.47 9.24
N ARG A 403 28.76 8.99 9.72
CA ARG A 403 28.99 7.56 10.02
C ARG A 403 28.25 7.11 11.28
N GLY A 404 28.27 7.94 12.33
CA GLY A 404 27.59 7.68 13.61
C GLY A 404 26.06 7.81 13.56
N SER A 405 25.51 8.36 12.48
CA SER A 405 24.07 8.53 12.31
C SER A 405 23.30 7.18 12.18
N PRO A 406 22.04 7.10 12.66
CA PRO A 406 21.20 5.91 12.55
C PRO A 406 21.02 5.43 11.09
N ASP A 407 20.85 4.11 10.92
CA ASP A 407 20.79 3.43 9.61
C ASP A 407 19.83 4.08 8.61
N PHE A 408 18.65 4.50 9.07
CA PHE A 408 17.61 5.10 8.22
C PHE A 408 18.00 6.46 7.63
N ARG A 409 18.86 7.25 8.30
CA ARG A 409 19.37 8.55 7.79
C ARG A 409 20.72 8.45 7.10
N ARG A 410 21.47 7.37 7.35
CA ARG A 410 22.84 7.21 6.85
C ARG A 410 22.92 7.34 5.32
N ARG A 411 21.90 6.90 4.57
CA ARG A 411 21.89 6.99 3.10
C ARG A 411 21.80 8.43 2.60
N GLU A 412 20.98 9.27 3.22
CA GLU A 412 20.80 10.68 2.86
C GLU A 412 22.07 11.48 3.19
N LEU A 413 22.63 11.24 4.37
CA LEU A 413 23.81 11.97 4.88
C LEU A 413 25.13 11.51 4.25
N ARG A 414 25.15 10.33 3.59
CA ARG A 414 26.37 9.78 2.96
C ARG A 414 26.94 10.71 1.89
N HIS A 415 26.11 11.52 1.24
CA HIS A 415 26.57 12.48 0.24
C HIS A 415 27.51 13.51 0.85
N TRP A 416 27.14 14.10 2.00
CA TRP A 416 27.94 15.10 2.70
C TRP A 416 29.28 14.54 3.20
N SER A 417 29.27 13.32 3.75
CA SER A 417 30.52 12.63 4.11
C SER A 417 31.46 12.44 2.92
N LYS A 418 30.91 12.10 1.74
CA LYS A 418 31.73 11.96 0.52
C LYS A 418 32.26 13.29 0.01
N LEU A 419 31.50 14.38 0.16
CA LEU A 419 31.98 15.71 -0.19
C LEU A 419 33.10 16.12 0.76
N ALA A 420 32.90 16.03 2.06
CA ALA A 420 33.93 16.32 3.07
C ALA A 420 35.21 15.51 2.84
N GLN A 421 35.10 14.21 2.53
CA GLN A 421 36.26 13.34 2.26
C GLN A 421 37.07 13.75 1.02
N LYS A 422 36.47 14.47 0.06
CA LYS A 422 37.19 14.99 -1.11
C LYS A 422 37.95 16.29 -0.83
N GLU A 423 37.56 17.00 0.23
CA GLU A 423 38.13 18.31 0.56
C GLU A 423 39.38 18.22 1.45
N ILE A 424 39.56 17.07 2.13
CA ILE A 424 40.72 16.66 2.91
C ILE A 424 41.72 15.93 1.99
#